data_AF-A0A7Y4WZY1-F1
#
_entry.id   AF-A0A7Y4WZY1-F1
#
_cell.length_a   1.000
_cell.length_b   1.000
_cell.length_c   1.000
_cell.angle_alpha   90.00
_cell.angle_beta   90.00
_cell.angle_gamma   90.00
#
_symmetry.space_group_name_H-M   'P 1'
#
loop_
_entity.id
_entity.type
_entity.pdbx_description
1 polymer ?
#
loop_
_entity_poly.entity_id
_entity_poly.type
_entity_poly.pdbx_seq_one_letter_code
_entity_poly.pdbx_strand_id
1 'polypeptide(L)'
;MHFHKEDLSCTHYYPYDAKQLFTGQPTRRLFDRFNGSQVLFLINFYGSLADRFTLKEGQAIEKQIATLLPVEAKSEISVFNWIRNSATSSIPSIF
;
A
#
# COMPACT_ATOMS: atom_id res chain seq x y z
N MET A 1 -11.18 5.27 -8.16
CA MET A 1 -10.94 3.92 -8.70
C MET A 1 -10.71 2.98 -7.52
N HIS A 2 -11.12 1.71 -7.62
CA HIS A 2 -10.77 0.69 -6.64
C HIS A 2 -9.72 -0.22 -7.27
N PHE A 3 -8.60 -0.45 -6.58
CA PHE A 3 -7.54 -1.34 -7.04
C PHE A 3 -7.92 -2.76 -6.64
N HIS A 4 -7.97 -3.66 -7.61
CA HIS A 4 -8.36 -5.04 -7.37
C HIS A 4 -7.12 -5.94 -7.21
N LYS A 5 -7.35 -7.17 -6.77
CA LYS A 5 -6.27 -8.15 -6.63
C LYS A 5 -5.61 -8.43 -7.98
N GLU A 6 -6.38 -8.44 -9.07
CA GLU A 6 -5.86 -8.69 -10.41
C GLU A 6 -4.95 -7.56 -10.91
N ASP A 7 -5.02 -6.37 -10.28
CA ASP A 7 -4.20 -5.22 -10.62
C ASP A 7 -2.79 -5.30 -9.99
N LEU A 8 -2.60 -6.16 -8.98
CA LEU A 8 -1.29 -6.43 -8.37
C LEU A 8 -0.37 -7.10 -9.41
N SER A 9 0.78 -6.49 -9.62
CA SER A 9 1.77 -6.93 -10.61
C SER A 9 2.87 -7.84 -10.02
N CYS A 10 3.01 -7.83 -8.69
CA CYS A 10 4.03 -8.61 -8.00
C CYS A 10 3.60 -10.08 -7.81
N THR A 11 4.49 -11.01 -8.16
CA THR A 11 4.24 -12.46 -8.09
C THR A 11 4.75 -13.13 -6.81
N HIS A 12 5.41 -12.37 -5.92
CA HIS A 12 6.07 -12.90 -4.72
C HIS A 12 5.16 -13.01 -3.50
N TYR A 13 3.87 -12.70 -3.64
CA TYR A 13 2.93 -12.81 -2.53
C TYR A 13 2.66 -14.27 -2.17
N TYR A 14 2.56 -14.55 -0.88
CA TYR A 14 2.04 -15.84 -0.43
C TYR A 14 0.59 -16.04 -0.91
N PRO A 15 0.11 -17.30 -1.00
CA PRO A 15 -1.26 -17.58 -1.38
C PRO A 15 -2.24 -16.73 -0.57
N TYR A 16 -3.15 -16.07 -1.29
CA TYR A 16 -4.08 -15.11 -0.72
C TYR A 16 -5.00 -15.82 0.29
N ASP A 17 -4.83 -15.55 1.59
CA ASP A 17 -5.75 -16.08 2.60
C ASP A 17 -7.00 -15.21 2.64
N ALA A 18 -8.03 -15.65 1.90
CA ALA A 18 -9.31 -14.94 1.77
C ALA A 18 -10.06 -14.76 3.11
N LYS A 19 -9.60 -15.39 4.19
CA LYS A 19 -10.21 -15.25 5.53
C LYS A 19 -9.80 -13.97 6.26
N GLN A 20 -8.70 -13.33 5.86
CA GLN A 20 -8.19 -12.15 6.55
C GLN A 20 -8.75 -10.87 5.91
N LEU A 21 -9.85 -10.38 6.47
CA LEU A 21 -10.45 -9.11 6.06
C LEU A 21 -9.68 -7.94 6.71
N PHE A 22 -9.04 -7.12 5.87
CA PHE A 22 -8.42 -5.86 6.27
C PHE A 22 -9.37 -4.71 5.90
N THR A 23 -9.87 -3.99 6.91
CA THR A 23 -10.91 -2.96 6.75
C THR A 23 -10.67 -1.80 7.70
N GLY A 24 -11.22 -0.64 7.39
CA GLY A 24 -11.09 0.55 8.23
C GLY A 24 -9.79 1.30 7.95
N GLN A 25 -9.23 1.93 8.98
CA GLN A 25 -8.00 2.71 8.88
C GLN A 25 -6.77 1.84 9.22
N PRO A 26 -5.59 2.10 8.63
CA PRO A 26 -4.33 1.47 9.01
C PRO A 26 -4.06 1.60 10.50
N THR A 27 -3.72 0.50 11.15
CA THR A 27 -3.53 0.42 12.61
C THR A 27 -2.09 0.09 12.98
N ARG A 28 -1.82 -0.19 14.26
CA ARG A 28 -0.53 -0.72 14.73
C ARG A 28 -0.36 -2.23 14.45
N ARG A 29 -1.25 -2.85 13.68
CA ARG A 29 -1.12 -4.25 13.26
C ARG A 29 0.18 -4.43 12.48
N LEU A 30 0.84 -5.56 12.70
CA LEU A 30 2.03 -5.94 11.96
C LEU A 30 1.73 -5.98 10.46
N PHE A 31 2.60 -5.37 9.67
CA PHE A 31 2.54 -5.40 8.22
C PHE A 31 3.55 -6.39 7.66
N ASP A 32 3.10 -7.20 6.71
CA ASP A 32 3.90 -8.12 5.93
C ASP A 32 3.82 -7.73 4.45
N ARG A 33 4.95 -7.32 3.88
CA ARG A 33 5.05 -6.96 2.46
C ARG A 33 4.84 -8.14 1.52
N PHE A 34 4.95 -9.38 2.00
CA PHE A 34 4.68 -10.59 1.23
C PHE A 34 3.20 -11.03 1.34
N ASN A 35 2.39 -10.33 2.14
CA ASN A 35 0.95 -10.52 2.21
C ASN A 35 0.24 -9.57 1.23
N GLY A 36 -0.15 -10.10 0.07
CA GLY A 36 -0.85 -9.34 -0.97
C GLY A 36 -2.17 -8.70 -0.49
N SER A 37 -2.83 -9.27 0.51
CA SER A 37 -4.05 -8.68 1.09
C SER A 37 -3.76 -7.41 1.90
N GLN A 38 -2.66 -7.40 2.65
CA GLN A 38 -2.24 -6.20 3.39
C GLN A 38 -1.73 -5.10 2.45
N VAL A 39 -0.98 -5.49 1.42
CA VAL A 39 -0.51 -4.55 0.39
C VAL A 39 -1.71 -3.92 -0.33
N LEU A 40 -2.66 -4.74 -0.78
CA LEU A 40 -3.88 -4.27 -1.44
C LEU A 40 -4.70 -3.33 -0.55
N PHE A 41 -4.84 -3.67 0.74
CA PHE A 41 -5.53 -2.83 1.70
C PHE A 41 -4.90 -1.44 1.81
N LEU A 42 -3.57 -1.35 1.94
CA LEU A 42 -2.89 -0.05 2.05
C LEU A 42 -2.97 0.77 0.77
N ILE A 43 -2.84 0.13 -0.40
CA ILE A 43 -2.98 0.81 -1.70
C ILE A 43 -4.38 1.39 -1.85
N ASN A 44 -5.41 0.60 -1.55
CA ASN A 44 -6.80 1.06 -1.63
C ASN A 44 -7.12 2.13 -0.58
N PHE A 45 -6.58 2.00 0.64
CA PHE A 45 -6.76 3.03 1.66
C PHE A 45 -6.11 4.35 1.22
N TYR A 46 -4.90 4.32 0.66
CA TYR A 46 -4.26 5.49 0.08
C TYR A 46 -5.12 6.10 -1.05
N GLY A 47 -5.57 5.27 -1.99
CA GLY A 47 -6.42 5.72 -3.10
C GLY A 47 -7.77 6.30 -2.66
N SER A 48 -8.30 5.86 -1.52
CA SER A 48 -9.54 6.42 -0.95
C SER A 48 -9.39 7.84 -0.40
N LEU A 49 -8.16 8.26 -0.10
CA LEU A 49 -7.83 9.60 0.42
C LEU A 49 -7.35 10.56 -0.68
N ALA A 50 -7.07 10.05 -1.88
CA ALA A 50 -6.61 10.84 -3.01
C ALA A 50 -7.78 11.25 -3.91
N ASP A 51 -7.84 12.53 -4.32
CA ASP A 51 -8.87 13.05 -5.23
C ASP A 51 -8.88 12.33 -6.58
N ARG A 52 -7.70 11.88 -7.03
CA ARG A 52 -7.50 11.07 -8.23
C ARG A 52 -6.55 9.95 -7.89
N PHE A 53 -6.97 8.73 -8.20
CA PHE A 53 -6.17 7.52 -8.01
C PHE A 53 -6.30 6.63 -9.24
N THR A 54 -5.15 6.28 -9.81
CA THR A 54 -5.02 5.53 -11.07
C THR A 54 -4.36 4.18 -10.85
N LEU A 55 -4.59 3.26 -11.79
CA LEU A 55 -3.94 1.95 -11.82
C LEU A 55 -2.41 2.07 -11.73
N LYS A 56 -1.82 3.00 -12.50
CA LYS A 56 -0.37 3.21 -12.53
C LYS A 56 0.18 3.67 -11.18
N GLU A 57 -0.56 4.51 -10.46
CA GLU A 57 -0.18 4.92 -9.11
C GLU A 57 -0.25 3.77 -8.11
N GLY A 58 -1.29 2.94 -8.18
CA GLY A 58 -1.39 1.74 -7.34
C GLY A 58 -0.23 0.76 -7.57
N GLN A 59 0.12 0.48 -8.83
CA GLN A 59 1.28 -0.35 -9.19
C GLN A 59 2.62 0.29 -8.78
N ALA A 60 2.73 1.62 -8.84
CA ALA A 60 3.91 2.33 -8.36
C ALA A 60 4.08 2.18 -6.84
N ILE A 61 2.99 2.32 -6.07
CA ILE A 61 2.99 2.11 -4.62
C ILE A 61 3.32 0.65 -4.28
N GLU A 62 2.70 -0.31 -4.96
CA GLU A 62 2.99 -1.75 -4.83
C GLU A 62 4.50 -2.02 -4.99
N LYS A 63 5.08 -1.51 -6.08
CA LYS A 63 6.50 -1.67 -6.37
C LYS A 63 7.38 -1.03 -5.29
N GLN A 64 7.02 0.16 -4.80
CA GLN A 64 7.75 0.83 -3.72
C GLN A 64 7.72 -0.01 -2.43
N ILE A 65 6.55 -0.54 -2.03
CA ILE A 65 6.43 -1.41 -0.85
C ILE A 65 7.32 -2.65 -1.00
N ALA A 66 7.34 -3.25 -2.19
CA ALA A 66 8.12 -4.46 -2.44
C ALA A 66 9.63 -4.21 -2.36
N THR A 67 10.13 -3.09 -2.88
CA THR A 67 11.57 -2.88 -3.08
C THR A 67 12.23 -1.87 -2.14
N LEU A 68 11.48 -0.86 -1.67
CA LEU A 68 12.03 0.29 -0.95
C LEU A 68 11.51 0.42 0.49
N LEU A 69 10.61 -0.45 0.93
CA LEU A 69 10.05 -0.36 2.28
C LEU A 69 11.16 -0.51 3.34
N PRO A 70 11.35 0.48 4.23
CA PRO A 70 12.36 0.43 5.28
C PRO A 70 12.03 -0.66 6.30
N VAL A 71 13.08 -1.27 6.86
CA VAL A 71 12.97 -2.40 7.81
C VAL A 71 12.29 -1.97 9.12
N GLU A 72 12.30 -0.68 9.42
CA GLU A 72 11.70 -0.06 10.59
C GLU A 72 10.19 0.10 10.46
N ALA A 73 9.65 0.12 9.23
CA ALA A 73 8.21 0.24 8.97
C ALA A 73 7.50 -1.11 9.14
N LYS A 74 7.29 -1.49 10.40
CA LYS A 74 6.74 -2.82 10.77
C LYS A 74 5.22 -2.87 10.92
N SER A 75 4.53 -1.73 10.91
CA SER A 75 3.08 -1.67 11.15
C SER A 75 2.33 -1.01 10.00
N GLU A 76 1.05 -1.34 9.81
CA GLU A 76 0.21 -0.77 8.75
C GLU A 76 0.26 0.77 8.74
N ILE A 77 0.15 1.39 9.91
CA ILE A 77 0.21 2.86 10.04
C ILE A 77 1.61 3.43 9.71
N SER A 78 2.69 2.73 10.11
CA SER A 78 4.05 3.15 9.75
C SER A 78 4.28 3.07 8.24
N VAL A 79 3.82 1.99 7.62
CA VAL A 79 3.93 1.76 6.18
C VAL A 79 3.07 2.78 5.42
N PHE A 80 1.85 3.03 5.87
CA PHE A 80 0.98 4.05 5.27
C PHE A 80 1.59 5.44 5.33
N ASN A 81 2.11 5.85 6.50
CA ASN A 81 2.79 7.14 6.64
C ASN A 81 4.03 7.24 5.74
N TRP A 82 4.77 6.14 5.58
CA TRP A 82 5.89 6.07 4.65
C TRP A 82 5.43 6.24 3.20
N ILE A 83 4.41 5.51 2.74
CA ILE A 83 3.82 5.65 1.40
C ILE A 83 3.43 7.10 1.15
N ARG A 84 2.73 7.73 2.11
CA ARG A 84 2.31 9.13 2.01
C ARG A 84 3.50 10.06 1.83
N ASN A 85 4.53 9.93 2.64
CA ASN A 85 5.73 10.79 2.58
C ASN A 85 6.54 10.56 1.28
N SER A 86 6.63 9.33 0.82
CA SER A 86 7.31 8.96 -0.43
C SER A 86 6.56 9.45 -1.67
N ALA A 87 5.22 9.44 -1.65
CA ALA A 87 4.40 9.99 -2.72
C ALA A 87 4.53 11.52 -2.82
N THR A 88 4.55 12.23 -1.68
CA THR A 88 4.80 13.69 -1.67
C THR A 88 6.20 14.04 -2.15
N SER A 89 7.20 13.17 -2.01
CA SER A 89 8.56 13.44 -2.49
C SER A 89 8.69 13.48 -4.03
N SER A 90 7.62 13.11 -4.75
CA SER A 90 7.55 13.15 -6.23
C SER A 90 6.82 14.39 -6.77
N ILE A 91 6.31 15.26 -5.89
CA ILE A 91 5.65 16.53 -6.22
C ILE A 91 6.24 17.59 -5.29
N PRO A 92 6.84 18.69 -5.78
CA PRO A 92 7.43 19.67 -4.88
C PRO A 92 6.38 20.18 -3.89
N SER A 93 6.64 19.99 -2.61
CA SER A 93 5.85 20.55 -1.52
C SER A 93 5.75 22.06 -1.71
N ILE A 94 4.57 22.52 -2.12
CA ILE A 94 4.11 23.85 -1.78
C ILE A 94 2.95 23.59 -0.83
N PHE A 95 3.26 23.68 0.46
CA PHE A 95 2.48 24.09 1.63
C PHE A 95 3.03 23.42 2.88
#